data_AF-A0A3B9IFF2-F1
#
_entry.id   AF-A0A3B9IFF2-F1
#
_cell.length_a   1.000
_cell.length_b   1.000
_cell.length_c   1.000
_cell.angle_alpha   90.00
_cell.angle_beta   90.00
_cell.angle_gamma   90.00
#
_symmetry.space_group_name_H-M   'P 1'
#
loop_
_entity.id
_entity.type
_entity.pdbx_description
1 polymer ?
#
loop_
_entity_poly.entity_id
_entity_poly.type
_entity_poly.pdbx_seq_one_letter_code
_entity_poly.pdbx_strand_id
1 'polypeptide(L)' 'GSTGRPKACMHTHLSVLFTAEAQQRLYRMTAEDVVTAFLTLFHVAGMQASMNAALVSGCEIVLMTRWD' A
#
# COMPACT_ATOMS: atom_id res chain seq x y z
N GLY A 1 -3.50 -15.38 8.16
CA GLY A 1 -3.88 -16.53 7.32
C GLY A 1 -5.06 -17.23 7.95
N SER A 2 -6.01 -17.72 7.16
CA SER A 2 -7.10 -18.57 7.65
C SER A 2 -6.73 -20.04 7.47
N THR A 3 -7.07 -20.90 8.43
CA THR A 3 -7.09 -22.35 8.19
C THR A 3 -8.32 -22.72 7.34
N GLY A 4 -8.17 -23.60 6.35
CA GLY A 4 -9.26 -24.03 5.45
C GLY A 4 -9.43 -23.16 4.19
N ARG A 5 -10.67 -22.95 3.73
CA ARG A 5 -10.96 -22.16 2.52
C ARG A 5 -10.57 -20.68 2.76
N PRO A 6 -9.81 -20.04 1.86
CA PRO A 6 -9.46 -18.62 1.98
C PRO A 6 -10.71 -17.75 2.12
N LYS A 7 -10.65 -16.79 3.06
CA LYS A 7 -11.70 -15.79 3.27
C LYS A 7 -11.32 -14.49 2.59
N ALA A 8 -12.22 -13.93 1.79
CA ALA A 8 -12.03 -12.60 1.21
C ALA A 8 -12.33 -11.52 2.25
N CYS A 9 -11.53 -10.44 2.25
CA CYS A 9 -11.85 -9.21 2.95
C CYS A 9 -12.40 -8.23 1.90
N MET A 10 -13.67 -7.87 2.00
CA MET A 10 -14.29 -6.94 1.07
C MET A 10 -13.91 -5.51 1.44
N HIS A 11 -13.31 -4.81 0.49
CA HIS A 11 -12.99 -3.40 0.62
C HIS A 11 -13.90 -2.57 -0.28
N THR A 12 -14.37 -1.44 0.24
CA THR A 12 -14.95 -0.36 -0.57
C THR A 12 -13.86 0.60 -1.00
N HIS A 13 -14.08 1.36 -2.08
CA HIS A 13 -13.19 2.45 -2.49
C HIS A 13 -12.86 3.39 -1.32
N LEU A 14 -13.88 3.77 -0.54
CA LEU A 14 -13.71 4.63 0.62
C LEU A 14 -12.80 4.00 1.69
N SER A 15 -12.98 2.72 2.00
CA SER A 15 -12.14 2.05 3.01
C SER A 15 -10.66 2.00 2.60
N VAL A 16 -10.38 1.79 1.31
CA VAL A 16 -9.02 1.79 0.76
C VAL A 16 -8.41 3.18 0.81
N LEU A 17 -9.14 4.19 0.34
CA LEU A 17 -8.64 5.57 0.29
C LEU A 17 -8.39 6.11 1.71
N PHE A 18 -9.30 5.84 2.65
CA PHE A 18 -9.14 6.25 4.04
C PHE A 18 -7.86 5.68 4.66
N THR A 19 -7.57 4.39 4.45
CA THR A 19 -6.34 3.77 4.96
C THR A 19 -5.09 4.39 4.33
N ALA A 20 -5.11 4.65 3.01
CA ALA A 20 -4.00 5.28 2.31
C ALA A 20 -3.71 6.71 2.82
N GLU A 21 -4.74 7.54 2.99
CA GLU A 21 -4.61 8.89 3.55
C GLU A 21 -4.16 8.89 5.01
N ALA A 22 -4.73 7.99 5.82
CA ALA A 22 -4.30 7.83 7.21
C ALA A 22 -2.81 7.48 7.30
N GLN A 23 -2.35 6.61 6.39
CA GLN A 23 -0.96 6.23 6.31
C GLN A 23 -0.06 7.39 5.83
N GLN A 24 -0.47 8.12 4.79
CA GLN A 24 0.22 9.32 4.30
C GLN A 24 0.47 10.32 5.44
N ARG A 25 -0.55 10.57 6.26
CA ARG A 25 -0.45 11.48 7.42
C ARG A 25 0.43 10.91 8.53
N LEU A 26 0.29 9.63 8.84
CA LEU A 26 1.04 8.97 9.91
C LEU A 26 2.56 8.99 9.63
N TYR A 27 2.95 8.70 8.39
CA TYR A 27 4.36 8.71 7.98
C TYR A 27 4.84 10.06 7.45
N ARG A 28 3.94 11.07 7.40
CA ARG A 28 4.24 12.41 6.90
C ARG A 28 4.81 12.39 5.48
N MET A 29 4.26 11.53 4.65
CA MET A 29 4.69 11.37 3.26
C MET A 29 4.36 12.62 2.45
N THR A 30 5.28 12.96 1.56
CA THR A 30 5.26 14.12 0.66
C THR A 30 5.64 13.69 -0.76
N ALA A 31 5.40 14.55 -1.73
CA ALA A 31 5.78 14.28 -3.13
C ALA A 31 7.31 14.19 -3.36
N GLU A 32 8.13 14.60 -2.38
CA GLU A 32 9.59 14.49 -2.43
C GLU A 32 10.10 13.11 -2.00
N ASP A 33 9.24 12.29 -1.39
CA ASP A 33 9.60 10.95 -0.93
C ASP A 33 9.61 9.93 -2.07
N VAL A 34 10.52 8.96 -1.96
CA VAL A 34 10.63 7.81 -2.87
C VAL A 34 10.29 6.53 -2.11
N VAL A 35 9.30 5.80 -2.58
CA VAL A 35 8.81 4.57 -1.94
C VAL A 35 9.27 3.34 -2.71
N THR A 36 10.01 2.46 -2.03
CA THR A 36 10.40 1.17 -2.59
C THR A 36 9.25 0.15 -2.46
N ALA A 37 8.70 -0.29 -3.58
CA ALA A 37 7.65 -1.29 -3.65
C ALA A 37 8.23 -2.67 -3.98
N PHE A 38 8.76 -3.34 -2.95
CA PHE A 38 9.30 -4.70 -3.01
C PHE A 38 8.33 -5.77 -2.53
N LEU A 39 7.26 -5.37 -1.83
CA LEU A 39 6.18 -6.26 -1.42
C LEU A 39 5.23 -6.46 -2.59
N THR A 40 4.64 -7.65 -2.68
CA THR A 40 3.62 -7.95 -3.68
C THR A 40 2.41 -7.03 -3.56
N LEU A 41 2.00 -6.42 -4.67
CA LEU A 41 0.90 -5.44 -4.70
C LEU A 41 -0.50 -6.05 -4.51
N PHE A 42 -0.64 -7.37 -4.58
CA PHE A 42 -1.88 -8.08 -4.26
C PHE A 42 -1.99 -8.47 -2.78
N HIS A 43 -0.94 -8.25 -1.98
CA HIS A 43 -1.01 -8.36 -0.53
C HIS A 43 -1.29 -6.98 0.08
N VAL A 44 -2.08 -6.92 1.16
CA VAL A 44 -2.48 -5.64 1.79
C VAL A 44 -1.31 -4.73 2.14
N ALA A 45 -0.17 -5.29 2.55
CA ALA A 45 1.04 -4.53 2.85
C ALA A 45 1.62 -3.82 1.60
N GLY A 46 1.79 -4.52 0.48
CA GLY A 46 2.25 -3.89 -0.76
C GLY A 46 1.20 -2.95 -1.35
N MET A 47 -0.07 -3.36 -1.32
CA MET A 47 -1.19 -2.58 -1.85
C MET A 47 -1.38 -1.26 -1.10
N GLN A 48 -1.55 -1.31 0.22
CA GLN A 48 -1.84 -0.10 1.01
C GLN A 48 -0.57 0.68 1.29
N ALA A 49 0.49 0.00 1.75
CA ALA A 49 1.63 0.71 2.31
C ALA A 49 2.64 1.19 1.25
N SER A 50 2.88 0.40 0.21
CA SER A 50 3.85 0.75 -0.82
C SER A 50 3.20 1.47 -2.01
N MET A 51 1.98 1.09 -2.40
CA MET A 51 1.31 1.64 -3.58
C MET A 51 0.33 2.76 -3.25
N ASN A 52 -0.77 2.47 -2.54
CA ASN A 52 -1.85 3.46 -2.38
C ASN A 52 -1.42 4.68 -1.57
N ALA A 53 -0.68 4.50 -0.46
CA ALA A 53 -0.18 5.61 0.34
C ALA A 53 0.78 6.50 -0.49
N ALA A 54 1.67 5.90 -1.29
CA ALA A 54 2.57 6.63 -2.18
C ALA A 54 1.81 7.41 -3.26
N LEU A 55 0.82 6.78 -3.91
CA LEU A 55 -0.01 7.42 -4.94
C LEU A 55 -0.80 8.62 -4.38
N VAL A 56 -1.43 8.48 -3.21
CA VAL A 56 -2.15 9.58 -2.54
C VAL A 56 -1.22 10.72 -2.14
N SER A 57 0.04 10.39 -1.80
CA SER A 57 1.05 11.37 -1.38
C SER A 57 1.75 12.07 -2.56
N GLY A 58 1.58 11.56 -3.78
CA GLY A 58 2.31 12.02 -4.97
C GLY A 58 3.78 11.59 -5.00
N CYS A 59 4.15 10.55 -4.25
CA CYS A 59 5.52 10.03 -4.21
C CYS A 59 5.91 9.32 -5.51
N GLU A 60 7.22 9.22 -5.75
CA GLU A 60 7.77 8.26 -6.71
C GLU A 60 7.71 6.84 -6.14
N ILE A 61 7.42 5.84 -6.98
CA ILE A 61 7.41 4.43 -6.59
C ILE A 61 8.45 3.67 -7.41
N VAL A 62 9.44 3.10 -6.71
CA VAL A 62 10.41 2.17 -7.29
C VAL A 62 9.88 0.76 -7.15
N LEU A 63 9.35 0.20 -8.24
CA LEU A 63 8.85 -1.18 -8.29
C LEU A 63 10.00 -2.17 -8.42
N MET A 64 10.10 -3.09 -7.47
CA MET A 64 11.11 -4.16 -7.48
C MET A 64 10.47 -5.52 -7.74
N THR A 65 11.13 -6.35 -8.53
CA THR A 65 10.66 -7.72 -8.83
C THR A 65 11.03 -8.73 -7.73
N ARG A 66 12.02 -8.40 -6.89
CA ARG A 66 12.48 -9.21 -5.77
C ARG A 66 13.18 -8.32 -4.75
N TRP A 67 13.21 -8.77 -3.49
CA TRP A 67 14.17 -8.26 -2.50
C TRP A 67 15.54 -8.85 -2.83
N ASP A 68 16.62 -8.06 -2.69
CA ASP A 68 18.01 -8.56 -2.73
C ASP A 68 18.51 -8.74 -1.30
#